data_AF-A0A0R1H8A8-F1
#
_entry.id   AF-A0A0R1H8A8-F1
#
_cell.length_a   1.000
_cell.length_b   1.000
_cell.length_c   1.000
_cell.angle_alpha   90.00
_cell.angle_beta   90.00
_cell.angle_gamma   90.00
#
_symmetry.space_group_name_H-M   'P 1'
#
loop_
_entity.id
_entity.type
_entity.pdbx_description
1 polymer ?
#
loop_
_entity_poly.entity_id
_entity_poly.type
_entity_poly.pdbx_seq_one_letter_code
_entity_poly.pdbx_strand_id
1 'polypeptide(L)'
;MPLEPQQMQSLKQQMQQAAATNPLLIYRAVQPKTQQQFYQVANQQRFEHLQQLLGQQYTLTIAKQPLAVTETLVYWALAEMALHDDPTKPEQQQHFKVLTNRVLTENNFPENT
;
A
#
# COMPACT_ATOMS: atom_id res chain seq x y z
N MET A 1 -12.85 -4.19 -13.55
CA MET A 1 -14.31 -3.94 -13.56
C MET A 1 -14.60 -2.90 -12.48
N PRO A 2 -15.49 -1.92 -12.71
CA PRO A 2 -15.94 -1.04 -11.64
C PRO A 2 -16.71 -1.85 -10.59
N LEU A 3 -16.55 -1.50 -9.31
CA LEU A 3 -17.35 -2.09 -8.24
C LEU A 3 -18.71 -1.40 -8.25
N GLU A 4 -19.78 -2.15 -7.98
CA GLU A 4 -21.08 -1.52 -7.75
C GLU A 4 -21.01 -0.60 -6.52
N PRO A 5 -21.73 0.53 -6.49
CA PRO A 5 -21.63 1.51 -5.40
C PRO A 5 -21.86 0.90 -4.00
N GLN A 6 -22.81 -0.04 -3.89
CA GLN A 6 -23.10 -0.73 -2.63
C GLN A 6 -21.94 -1.62 -2.16
N GLN A 7 -21.28 -2.30 -3.10
CA GLN A 7 -20.10 -3.12 -2.81
C GLN A 7 -18.92 -2.25 -2.36
N MET A 8 -18.66 -1.14 -3.07
CA MET A 8 -17.62 -0.18 -2.69
C MET A 8 -17.86 0.38 -1.28
N GLN A 9 -19.10 0.76 -0.96
CA GLN A 9 -19.43 1.29 0.36
C GLN A 9 -19.23 0.25 1.46
N SER A 10 -19.61 -1.00 1.20
CA SER A 10 -19.42 -2.11 2.14
C SER A 10 -17.93 -2.39 2.40
N LEU A 11 -17.11 -2.41 1.34
CA LEU A 11 -15.66 -2.59 1.44
C LEU A 11 -14.99 -1.42 2.18
N LYS A 12 -15.40 -0.18 1.90
CA LYS A 12 -14.93 1.00 2.67
C LYS A 12 -15.21 0.85 4.16
N GLN A 13 -16.41 0.42 4.54
CA GLN A 13 -16.77 0.24 5.94
C GLN A 13 -15.93 -0.86 6.61
N GLN A 14 -15.78 -2.01 5.95
CA GLN A 14 -14.92 -3.09 6.45
C GLN A 14 -13.47 -2.63 6.63
N MET A 15 -12.95 -1.88 5.65
CA MET A 15 -11.61 -1.35 5.67
C MET A 15 -11.41 -0.28 6.75
N GLN A 16 -12.42 0.57 7.00
CA GLN A 16 -12.40 1.53 8.12
C GLN A 16 -12.36 0.82 9.48
N GLN A 17 -13.13 -0.25 9.64
CA GLN A 17 -13.11 -1.07 10.86
C GLN A 17 -11.74 -1.74 11.07
N ALA A 18 -11.17 -2.33 10.02
CA ALA A 18 -9.84 -2.93 10.07
C ALA A 18 -8.75 -1.89 10.33
N ALA A 19 -8.84 -0.71 9.72
CA ALA A 19 -7.89 0.39 9.92
C ALA A 19 -7.92 0.97 11.34
N ALA A 20 -9.02 0.78 12.09
CA ALA A 20 -9.11 1.20 13.49
C ALA A 20 -8.18 0.39 14.41
N THR A 21 -7.91 -0.87 14.07
CA THR A 21 -7.02 -1.75 14.84
C THR A 21 -5.64 -1.90 14.20
N ASN A 22 -5.55 -1.85 12.87
CA ASN A 22 -4.32 -1.95 12.12
C ASN A 22 -4.28 -0.88 11.01
N PRO A 23 -3.85 0.35 11.33
CA PRO A 23 -3.92 1.48 10.41
C PRO A 23 -3.02 1.27 9.19
N LEU A 24 -3.50 1.79 8.06
CA LEU A 24 -2.70 1.88 6.83
C LEU A 24 -1.80 3.11 6.89
N LEU A 25 -0.62 2.96 6.31
CA LEU A 25 0.44 3.95 6.28
C LEU A 25 1.17 3.95 4.93
N ILE A 26 1.77 5.09 4.61
CA ILE A 26 2.82 5.18 3.58
C ILE A 26 4.16 5.18 4.29
N TYR A 27 5.09 4.34 3.85
CA TYR A 27 6.46 4.35 4.31
C TYR A 27 7.43 4.63 3.16
N ARG A 28 8.56 5.22 3.50
CA ARG A 28 9.72 5.41 2.64
C ARG A 28 10.74 4.33 2.94
N ALA A 29 11.22 3.65 1.91
CA ALA A 29 12.37 2.76 2.00
C ALA A 29 13.56 3.42 1.31
N VAL A 30 14.71 3.48 1.98
CA VAL A 30 15.96 4.02 1.43
C VAL A 30 17.05 2.97 1.50
N GLN A 31 17.64 2.61 0.36
CA GLN A 31 18.77 1.71 0.31
C GLN A 31 20.06 2.48 0.61
N PRO A 32 20.79 2.21 1.72
CA PRO A 32 21.92 3.04 2.13
C PRO A 32 23.07 3.07 1.11
N LYS A 33 23.27 1.97 0.36
CA LYS A 33 24.38 1.83 -0.58
C LYS A 33 24.19 2.61 -1.89
N THR A 34 22.97 2.65 -2.41
CA THR A 34 22.66 3.26 -3.71
C THR A 34 21.93 4.60 -3.58
N GLN A 35 21.51 4.95 -2.36
CA GLN A 35 20.59 6.06 -2.07
C GLN A 35 19.27 5.99 -2.85
N GLN A 36 18.94 4.82 -3.41
CA GLN A 36 17.64 4.62 -4.04
C GLN A 36 16.56 4.66 -2.98
N GLN A 37 15.50 5.40 -3.27
CA GLN A 37 14.35 5.52 -2.40
C GLN A 37 13.07 5.21 -3.16
N PHE A 38 12.11 4.61 -2.46
CA PHE A 38 10.77 4.38 -2.97
C PHE A 38 9.76 4.50 -1.84
N TYR A 39 8.50 4.79 -2.21
CA TYR A 39 7.39 4.86 -1.29
C TYR A 39 6.47 3.66 -1.49
N GLN A 40 5.96 3.12 -0.40
CA GLN A 40 5.05 1.98 -0.43
C GLN A 40 3.94 2.17 0.58
N VAL A 41 2.84 1.46 0.36
CA VAL A 41 1.68 1.42 1.23
C VAL A 41 1.68 0.09 1.96
N ALA A 42 1.43 0.11 3.26
CA ALA A 42 1.29 -1.09 4.08
C ALA A 42 0.38 -0.80 5.28
N ASN A 43 -0.06 -1.84 5.96
CA ASN A 43 -0.61 -1.70 7.31
C ASN A 43 0.53 -1.75 8.37
N GLN A 44 0.24 -1.31 9.59
CA GLN A 44 1.22 -1.27 10.70
C GLN A 44 1.92 -2.61 10.91
N GLN A 45 1.17 -3.72 10.99
CA GLN A 45 1.74 -5.05 11.22
C GLN A 45 2.70 -5.48 10.09
N ARG A 46 2.33 -5.21 8.83
CA ARG A 46 3.16 -5.51 7.66
C ARG A 46 4.42 -4.64 7.66
N PHE A 47 4.30 -3.36 8.02
CA PHE A 47 5.45 -2.47 8.12
C PHE A 47 6.48 -2.96 9.15
N GLU A 48 6.03 -3.36 10.35
CA GLU A 48 6.90 -3.91 11.40
C GLU A 48 7.62 -5.17 10.94
N HIS A 49 6.90 -6.08 10.27
CA HIS A 49 7.51 -7.28 9.70
C HIS A 49 8.54 -6.95 8.62
N LEU A 50 8.25 -6.01 7.71
CA LEU A 50 9.19 -5.55 6.69
C LEU A 50 10.41 -4.87 7.31
N GLN A 51 10.24 -4.13 8.40
CA GLN A 51 11.35 -3.52 9.12
C GLN A 51 12.29 -4.57 9.71
N GLN A 52 11.77 -5.68 10.19
CA GLN A 52 12.59 -6.81 10.68
C GLN A 52 13.31 -7.53 9.54
N LEU A 53 12.61 -7.79 8.42
CA LEU A 53 13.18 -8.54 7.29
C LEU A 53 14.20 -7.74 6.48
N LEU A 54 13.88 -6.47 6.21
CA LEU A 54 14.62 -5.62 5.28
C LEU A 54 15.48 -4.58 5.99
N GLY A 55 15.40 -4.44 7.31
CA GLY A 55 16.08 -3.38 8.07
C GLY A 55 17.60 -3.36 7.93
N GLN A 56 18.22 -4.47 7.50
CA GLN A 56 19.65 -4.52 7.20
C GLN A 56 20.01 -3.96 5.81
N GLN A 57 19.05 -3.98 4.88
CA GLN A 57 19.24 -3.57 3.48
C GLN A 57 18.63 -2.20 3.19
N TYR A 58 17.58 -1.83 3.93
CA TYR A 58 16.81 -0.60 3.75
C TYR A 58 16.57 0.09 5.09
N THR A 59 16.70 1.41 5.09
CA THR A 59 16.13 2.25 6.15
C THR A 59 14.67 2.50 5.83
N LEU A 60 13.78 1.94 6.63
CA LEU A 60 12.34 2.06 6.50
C LEU A 60 11.83 3.14 7.47
N THR A 61 11.05 4.09 6.98
CA THR A 61 10.51 5.19 7.80
C THR A 61 9.06 5.45 7.42
N ILE A 62 8.17 5.53 8.41
CA ILE A 62 6.77 5.92 8.21
C ILE A 62 6.75 7.37 7.72
N ALA A 63 6.17 7.61 6.56
CA ALA A 63 6.04 8.94 5.95
C ALA A 63 4.65 9.54 6.17
N LYS A 64 3.60 8.71 6.25
CA LYS A 64 2.24 9.15 6.58
C LYS A 64 1.44 8.05 7.26
N GLN A 65 0.78 8.37 8.38
CA GLN A 65 -0.15 7.50 9.10
C GLN A 65 -1.09 8.37 9.96
N PRO A 66 -2.40 8.05 10.05
CA PRO A 66 -3.11 7.03 9.28
C PRO A 66 -3.45 7.52 7.86
N LEU A 67 -3.66 6.59 6.93
CA LEU A 67 -4.27 6.88 5.63
C LEU A 67 -5.80 6.93 5.74
N ALA A 68 -6.40 7.91 5.07
CA ALA A 68 -7.85 7.98 4.94
C ALA A 68 -8.34 6.86 4.00
N VAL A 69 -9.44 6.19 4.37
CA VAL A 69 -10.04 5.14 3.54
C VAL A 69 -10.80 5.77 2.37
N THR A 70 -10.15 5.82 1.21
CA THR A 70 -10.70 6.29 -0.07
C THR A 70 -11.03 5.13 -1.00
N GLU A 71 -11.69 5.39 -2.13
CA GLU A 71 -11.92 4.37 -3.17
C GLU A 71 -10.61 3.84 -3.73
N THR A 72 -9.64 4.74 -3.93
CA THR A 72 -8.29 4.39 -4.36
C THR A 72 -7.66 3.38 -3.41
N LEU A 73 -7.80 3.58 -2.09
CA LEU A 73 -7.25 2.68 -1.09
C LEU A 73 -7.96 1.31 -1.09
N VAL A 74 -9.27 1.27 -1.30
CA VAL A 74 -10.02 0.02 -1.46
C VAL A 74 -9.55 -0.76 -2.69
N TYR A 75 -9.40 -0.09 -3.84
CA TYR A 75 -8.88 -0.75 -5.04
C TYR A 75 -7.45 -1.26 -4.85
N TRP A 76 -6.61 -0.47 -4.19
CA TRP A 76 -5.25 -0.89 -3.84
C TRP A 76 -5.25 -2.15 -2.97
N ALA A 77 -6.10 -2.22 -1.94
CA ALA A 77 -6.20 -3.40 -1.08
C ALA A 77 -6.67 -4.65 -1.86
N LEU A 78 -7.62 -4.50 -2.79
CA LEU A 78 -8.04 -5.60 -3.66
C LEU A 78 -6.91 -6.08 -4.57
N ALA A 79 -6.11 -5.17 -5.12
CA ALA A 79 -4.95 -5.53 -5.93
C ALA A 79 -3.82 -6.17 -5.10
N GLU A 80 -3.63 -5.73 -3.85
CA GLU A 80 -2.70 -6.35 -2.91
C GLU A 80 -3.10 -7.81 -2.64
N MET A 81 -4.39 -8.06 -2.38
CA MET A 81 -4.92 -9.41 -2.18
C MET A 81 -4.76 -10.29 -3.43
N ALA A 82 -5.08 -9.76 -4.61
CA ALA A 82 -4.93 -10.49 -5.87
C ALA A 82 -3.45 -10.83 -6.18
N LEU A 83 -2.52 -9.91 -5.85
CA LEU A 83 -1.09 -10.16 -5.98
C LEU A 83 -0.59 -11.19 -4.97
N HIS A 84 -1.16 -11.24 -3.76
CA HIS A 84 -0.81 -12.26 -2.78
C HIS A 84 -1.24 -13.66 -3.26
N ASP A 85 -2.45 -13.76 -3.83
CA ASP A 85 -3.00 -15.03 -4.33
C ASP A 85 -2.19 -15.58 -5.52
N ASP A 86 -1.80 -14.71 -6.47
CA ASP A 86 -0.96 -15.10 -7.61
C ASP A 86 0.14 -14.06 -7.91
N PRO A 87 1.29 -14.15 -7.20
CA PRO A 87 2.37 -13.18 -7.33
C PRO A 87 3.13 -13.29 -8.65
N THR A 88 2.91 -14.36 -9.43
CA THR A 88 3.68 -14.64 -10.65
C THR A 88 3.09 -13.97 -11.90
N LYS A 89 1.84 -13.51 -11.83
CA LYS A 89 1.16 -12.84 -12.94
C LYS A 89 1.67 -11.40 -13.12
N PRO A 90 2.33 -11.07 -14.26
CA PRO A 90 2.82 -9.72 -14.52
C PRO A 90 1.73 -8.66 -14.50
N GLU A 91 0.51 -9.02 -14.91
CA GLU A 91 -0.65 -8.13 -14.91
C GLU A 91 -1.04 -7.69 -13.50
N GLN A 92 -0.96 -8.61 -12.51
CA GLN A 92 -1.25 -8.28 -11.11
C GLN A 92 -0.16 -7.39 -10.51
N GLN A 93 1.11 -7.66 -10.84
CA GLN A 93 2.22 -6.80 -10.42
C GLN A 93 2.09 -5.39 -10.97
N GLN A 94 1.77 -5.26 -12.26
CA GLN A 94 1.59 -3.96 -12.91
C GLN A 94 0.37 -3.24 -12.34
N HIS A 95 -0.75 -3.95 -12.14
CA HIS A 95 -1.96 -3.35 -11.57
C HIS A 95 -1.73 -2.84 -10.14
N PHE A 96 -1.03 -3.64 -9.32
CA PHE A 96 -0.63 -3.25 -7.97
C PHE A 96 0.30 -2.03 -7.97
N LYS A 97 1.29 -1.96 -8.87
CA LYS A 97 2.17 -0.79 -9.02
C LYS A 97 1.38 0.47 -9.37
N VAL A 98 0.47 0.39 -10.35
CA VAL A 98 -0.39 1.51 -10.76
C VAL A 98 -1.25 2.02 -9.61
N LEU A 99 -1.90 1.12 -8.88
CA LEU A 99 -2.76 1.49 -7.76
C LEU A 99 -1.96 2.05 -6.58
N THR A 100 -0.76 1.51 -6.33
CA THR A 100 0.15 2.06 -5.31
C THR A 100 0.53 3.49 -5.65
N ASN A 101 0.96 3.75 -6.89
CA ASN A 101 1.26 5.12 -7.34
C ASN A 101 0.04 6.04 -7.25
N ARG A 102 -1.17 5.55 -7.53
CA ARG A 102 -2.39 6.35 -7.35
C ARG A 102 -2.65 6.73 -5.89
N VAL A 103 -2.44 5.81 -4.94
CA VAL A 103 -2.51 6.11 -3.49
C VAL A 103 -1.46 7.15 -3.11
N LEU A 104 -0.23 7.04 -3.62
CA LEU A 104 0.84 8.00 -3.36
C LEU A 104 0.47 9.40 -3.87
N THR A 105 0.02 9.51 -5.12
CA THR A 105 -0.39 10.79 -5.72
C THR A 105 -1.55 11.42 -4.97
N GLU A 106 -2.57 10.65 -4.59
CA GLU A 106 -3.70 11.14 -3.77
C GLU A 106 -3.25 11.68 -2.40
N ASN A 107 -2.10 11.21 -1.90
CA ASN A 107 -1.52 11.63 -0.64
C ASN A 107 -0.36 12.63 -0.80
N ASN A 108 -0.14 13.18 -2.00
CA ASN A 108 0.94 14.12 -2.34
C ASN A 108 2.37 13.54 -2.23
N PHE A 109 2.54 12.26 -2.52
CA PHE A 109 3.84 11.59 -2.62
C PHE A 109 4.23 11.37 -4.08
N PRO A 110 5.55 11.33 -4.39
CA PRO A 110 6.01 11.03 -5.73
C PRO A 110 5.70 9.57 -6.11
N GLU A 111 5.44 9.34 -7.39
CA GLU A 111 5.26 8.01 -7.95
C GLU A 111 6.57 7.23 -7.95
N ASN A 112 6.48 5.90 -7.83
CA ASN A 112 7.63 5.03 -8.06
C ASN A 112 7.80 4.83 -9.57
N THR A 113 8.91 5.34 -10.11
CA THR A 113 9.35 5.13 -11.51
C THR A 113 9.87 3.72 -11.70
#